data_AF-A0A519RTF6-F1
#
_entry.id   AF-A0A519RTF6-F1
#
_cell.length_a   1.000
_cell.length_b   1.000
_cell.length_c   1.000
_cell.angle_alpha   90.00
_cell.angle_beta   90.00
_cell.angle_gamma   90.00
#
_symmetry.space_group_name_H-M   'P 1'
#
loop_
_entity.id
_entity.type
_entity.pdbx_description
1 polymer ?
#
loop_
_entity_poly.entity_id
_entity_poly.type
_entity_poly.pdbx_seq_one_letter_code
_entity_poly.pdbx_strand_id
1 'polypeptide(L)' 'MNLTSGALGTNLITDGTAIKTIYGITVNPFNNDVIVADANNYGSEGLAYCFGSDGKKKFSFSTAALPQHAVFVYSYK' A
#
# COMPACT_ATOMS: atom_id res chain seq x y z
N MET A 1 2.91 -15.04 -3.87
CA MET A 1 3.51 -16.27 -4.42
C MET A 1 3.16 -17.39 -3.47
N ASN A 2 2.50 -18.44 -3.97
CA ASN A 2 2.33 -19.66 -3.18
C ASN A 2 3.71 -20.32 -3.04
N LEU A 3 4.18 -20.50 -1.80
CA LEU A 3 5.53 -21.00 -1.53
C LEU A 3 5.71 -22.48 -1.87
N THR A 4 4.61 -23.23 -2.03
CA THR A 4 4.63 -24.65 -2.39
C THR A 4 4.59 -24.85 -3.90
N SER A 5 3.74 -24.10 -4.62
CA SER A 5 3.54 -24.27 -6.07
C SER A 5 4.30 -23.26 -6.93
N GLY A 6 4.86 -22.21 -6.34
CA GLY A 6 5.44 -21.08 -7.06
C GLY A 6 4.41 -20.22 -7.80
N ALA A 7 3.13 -20.55 -7.73
CA ALA A 7 2.07 -19.82 -8.42
C ALA A 7 1.99 -18.37 -7.92
N LEU A 8 1.94 -17.43 -8.85
CA LEU A 8 1.61 -16.05 -8.54
C LEU A 8 0.13 -15.97 -8.13
N GLY A 9 -0.17 -15.09 -7.16
CA GLY A 9 -1.54 -14.77 -6.79
C GLY A 9 -2.17 -13.83 -7.81
N THR A 10 -3.38 -13.36 -7.50
CA THR A 10 -4.00 -12.25 -8.24
C THR A 10 -3.30 -10.93 -7.95
N ASN A 11 -3.61 -9.91 -8.75
CA ASN A 11 -3.11 -8.55 -8.54
C ASN A 11 -3.55 -8.01 -7.17
N LEU A 12 -2.64 -7.31 -6.49
CA LEU A 12 -2.94 -6.58 -5.26
C LEU A 12 -3.88 -5.40 -5.53
N ILE A 13 -3.63 -4.65 -6.60
CA ILE A 13 -4.43 -3.49 -7.01
C ILE A 13 -5.34 -3.94 -8.15
N THR A 14 -6.66 -3.81 -7.95
CA THR A 14 -7.68 -4.34 -8.86
C THR A 14 -8.54 -3.26 -9.50
N ASP A 15 -8.45 -2.01 -9.05
CA ASP A 15 -9.23 -0.87 -9.54
C ASP A 15 -8.54 -0.01 -10.61
N GLY A 16 -7.35 -0.42 -11.06
CA GLY A 16 -6.57 0.30 -12.06
C GLY A 16 -5.80 1.51 -11.50
N THR A 17 -5.76 1.72 -10.18
CA THR A 17 -4.89 2.75 -9.59
C THR A 17 -3.43 2.49 -9.98
N ALA A 18 -2.81 3.45 -10.66
CA ALA A 18 -1.39 3.38 -11.01
C ALA A 18 -0.53 3.88 -9.85
N ILE A 19 0.51 3.12 -9.53
CA ILE A 19 1.58 3.52 -8.61
C ILE A 19 2.82 3.80 -9.44
N LYS A 20 3.44 4.97 -9.27
CA LYS A 20 4.56 5.39 -10.08
C LYS A 20 5.88 4.80 -9.61
N THR A 21 6.16 4.86 -8.32
CA THR A 21 7.41 4.37 -7.73
C THR A 21 7.14 3.85 -6.33
N ILE A 22 6.92 2.53 -6.22
CA ILE A 22 6.73 1.87 -4.93
C ILE A 22 7.98 2.10 -4.06
N TYR A 23 7.77 2.68 -2.89
CA TYR A 23 8.83 2.99 -1.92
C TYR A 23 8.57 2.34 -0.55
N GLY A 24 7.35 1.87 -0.31
CA GLY A 24 6.98 1.14 0.91
C GLY A 24 5.67 0.37 0.74
N ILE A 25 5.56 -0.77 1.43
CA ILE A 25 4.32 -1.54 1.55
C ILE A 25 4.16 -1.94 3.01
N THR A 26 3.00 -1.66 3.61
CA THR A 26 2.68 -2.05 5.00
C THR A 26 1.29 -2.66 5.05
N VAL A 27 1.17 -3.87 5.60
CA VAL A 27 -0.11 -4.59 5.71
C VAL A 27 -0.64 -4.45 7.13
N ASN A 28 -1.91 -4.05 7.27
CA ASN A 28 -2.60 -4.07 8.55
C ASN A 28 -3.08 -5.50 8.84
N PRO A 29 -2.54 -6.19 9.86
CA PRO A 29 -2.90 -7.58 10.13
C PRO A 29 -4.33 -7.79 10.65
N PHE A 30 -5.03 -6.73 11.10
CA PHE A 30 -6.38 -6.88 11.66
C PHE A 30 -7.48 -6.81 10.61
N ASN A 31 -7.33 -5.95 9.61
CA ASN A 31 -8.36 -5.73 8.59
C ASN A 31 -7.88 -6.01 7.16
N ASN A 32 -6.61 -6.38 6.98
CA ASN A 32 -5.96 -6.64 5.70
C ASN A 32 -5.92 -5.42 4.76
N ASP A 33 -6.10 -4.21 5.28
CA ASP A 33 -5.80 -3.01 4.52
C ASP A 33 -4.30 -2.97 4.21
N VAL A 34 -3.96 -2.57 2.98
CA VAL A 34 -2.57 -2.45 2.53
C VAL A 34 -2.27 -0.99 2.24
N ILE A 35 -1.30 -0.43 2.95
CA ILE A 35 -0.73 0.88 2.64
C ILE A 35 0.40 0.69 1.64
N VAL A 36 0.27 1.33 0.47
CA VAL A 36 1.33 1.41 -0.55
C VAL A 36 1.82 2.85 -0.60
N ALA A 37 3.11 3.04 -0.39
CA ALA A 37 3.77 4.32 -0.41
C ALA A 37 4.47 4.54 -1.78
N ASP A 38 4.19 5.67 -2.41
CA ASP A 38 4.66 6.07 -3.73
C ASP A 38 5.59 7.29 -3.61
N ALA A 39 6.84 7.14 -4.04
CA ALA A 39 7.81 8.23 -4.08
C ALA A 39 7.61 9.18 -5.28
N ASN A 40 6.59 8.95 -6.12
CA ASN A 40 6.31 9.68 -7.34
C ASN A 40 7.54 9.77 -8.26
N ASN A 41 8.26 10.89 -8.20
CA ASN A 41 9.43 11.20 -9.03
C ASN A 41 10.70 11.41 -8.19
N TYR A 42 10.72 10.93 -6.93
CA TYR A 42 11.75 11.27 -5.94
C TYR A 42 11.88 12.79 -5.69
N GLY A 43 10.79 13.53 -5.91
CA GLY A 43 10.70 14.96 -5.67
C GLY A 43 10.35 15.28 -4.22
N SER A 44 9.80 16.48 -3.99
CA SER A 44 9.43 16.95 -2.65
C SER A 44 8.15 16.32 -2.09
N GLU A 45 7.33 15.69 -2.94
CA GLU A 45 6.03 15.11 -2.58
C GLU A 45 5.95 13.63 -2.96
N GLY A 46 5.48 12.81 -2.01
CA GLY A 46 5.06 11.42 -2.24
C GLY A 46 3.55 11.26 -2.01
N LEU A 47 3.06 10.04 -2.21
CA LEU A 47 1.66 9.67 -1.95
C LEU A 47 1.61 8.39 -1.11
N ALA A 48 0.61 8.28 -0.24
CA ALA A 48 0.25 7.04 0.41
C ALA A 48 -1.16 6.63 -0.03
N TYR A 49 -1.33 5.38 -0.44
CA TYR A 49 -2.59 4.79 -0.85
C TYR A 49 -2.99 3.70 0.13
N CYS A 50 -4.25 3.68 0.55
CA CYS A 50 -4.82 2.58 1.31
C CYS A 50 -5.73 1.75 0.41
N PHE A 51 -5.40 0.48 0.24
CA PHE A 51 -6.21 -0.50 -0.48
C PHE A 51 -6.89 -1.45 0.49
N GLY A 52 -8.15 -1.77 0.25
CA GLY A 52 -8.86 -2.82 0.98
C GLY A 52 -8.43 -4.22 0.55
N SER A 53 -8.95 -5.24 1.25
CA SER A 53 -8.70 -6.64 0.90
C SER A 53 -9.25 -7.07 -0.46
N ASP A 54 -10.15 -6.28 -1.06
CA ASP A 54 -10.64 -6.45 -2.43
C ASP A 54 -9.71 -5.83 -3.50
N GLY A 55 -8.60 -5.21 -3.06
CA GLY A 55 -7.62 -4.56 -3.92
C GLY A 55 -8.05 -3.20 -4.46
N LYS A 56 -9.13 -2.61 -3.92
CA LYS A 56 -9.61 -1.28 -4.33
C LYS A 56 -9.16 -0.21 -3.35
N LYS A 57 -8.85 0.97 -3.89
CA LYS A 57 -8.43 2.13 -3.11
C LYS A 57 -9.57 2.62 -2.22
N LYS A 58 -9.35 2.62 -0.92
CA LYS A 58 -10.24 3.21 0.08
C LYS A 58 -10.03 4.72 0.18
N PHE A 59 -8.76 5.13 0.23
CA PHE A 59 -8.36 6.54 0.28
C PHE A 59 -6.89 6.71 -0.12
N SER A 60 -6.47 7.95 -0.30
CA SER A 60 -5.07 8.33 -0.50
C SER A 60 -4.80 9.74 0.03
N PHE A 61 -3.54 10.03 0.37
CA PHE A 61 -3.12 11.35 0.82
C PHE A 61 -1.67 11.65 0.44
N SER A 62 -1.34 12.94 0.27
CA SER A 62 0.04 13.40 0.03
C SER A 62 0.91 13.21 1.27
N THR A 63 2.17 12.88 1.03
CA THR A 63 3.23 12.82 2.04
C THR A 63 4.36 13.77 1.68
N ALA A 64 5.33 13.93 2.57
CA ALA A 64 6.63 14.45 2.17
C ALA A 64 7.33 13.48 1.19
N ALA A 65 8.51 13.88 0.72
CA ALA A 65 9.38 13.06 -0.09
C ALA A 65 9.62 11.67 0.54
N LEU A 66 9.65 10.63 -0.31
CA LEU A 66 10.18 9.31 0.03
C LEU A 66 9.50 8.58 1.22
N PRO A 67 8.17 8.41 1.23
CA PRO A 67 7.47 7.69 2.30
C PRO A 67 7.82 6.18 2.28
N GLN A 68 8.36 5.64 3.38
CA GLN A 68 8.82 4.24 3.45
C GLN A 68 7.96 3.33 4.33
N HIS A 69 7.46 3.86 5.45
CA HIS A 69 6.81 3.06 6.48
C HIS A 69 5.50 3.70 6.91
N ALA A 70 4.49 2.86 7.11
CA ALA A 70 3.27 3.21 7.80
C ALA A 70 3.21 2.45 9.14
N VAL A 71 2.60 3.06 10.15
CA VAL A 71 2.35 2.42 11.45
C VAL A 71 0.86 2.50 11.74
N PHE A 72 0.26 1.37 12.06
CA PHE A 72 -1.13 1.32 12.49
C PHE A 72 -1.18 1.44 14.02
N VAL A 73 -1.81 2.50 14.49
CA VAL A 73 -1.99 2.75 15.93
C VAL A 73 -3.31 2.10 16.36
N TYR A 74 -3.23 1.17 17.30
CA TYR A 74 -4.40 0.49 17.85
C TYR A 74 -4.69 0.99 19.26
N SER A 75 -5.97 1.10 19.60
CA SER A 75 -6.42 1.34 20.96
C SER A 75 -7.23 0.15 21.42
N TYR A 76 -6.88 -0.39 22.58
CA TYR A 76 -7.71 -1.36 23.30
C TYR A 76 -8.73 -0.58 24.14
N LYS A 77 -9.98 -1.03 24.13
CA LYS A 77 -11.00 -0.58 25.08
C LYS A 77 -11.11 -1.59 26.20
#